data_AF-A0AAU2EWQ4-F1
#
_entry.id   AF-A0AAU2EWQ4-F1
#
_cell.length_a   1.000
_cell.length_b   1.000
_cell.length_c   1.000
_cell.angle_alpha   90.00
_cell.angle_beta   90.00
_cell.angle_gamma   90.00
#
_symmetry.space_group_name_H-M   'P 1'
#
loop_
_entity.id
_entity.type
_entity.pdbx_description
1 polymer ?
#
loop_
_entity_poly.entity_id
_entity_poly.type
_entity_poly.pdbx_seq_one_letter_code
_entity_poly.pdbx_strand_id
1 'polypeptide(L)'
;MSFGDPNNPYGPPQQQPQQPAPGYGYPQQTPPQQPGYGYPAAPPLGQQAYGQPGYGGYPGGPQTMPGNVKAARVMLYVIAGFQVIGAILFALSAVAINAAKDDAELKDNVDFQQLADYSSGALWAFTAIVLGWGIFAIVLGTKFSNGGSGIRITTMVFAIITAVLGVYPFIVVGLVHTVLAILIAVFVGKSEGAAWFNRAKYPAAHQ
;
A
#
# COMPACT_ATOMS: atom_id res chain seq x y z
N MET A 1 -38.69 34.80 -6.59
CA MET A 1 -38.19 33.44 -6.31
C MET A 1 -39.04 32.47 -7.10
N SER A 2 -38.41 31.70 -7.98
CA SER A 2 -39.03 30.84 -8.99
C SER A 2 -39.17 29.42 -8.44
N PHE A 3 -40.41 29.02 -8.18
CA PHE A 3 -40.88 27.67 -7.89
C PHE A 3 -42.27 27.64 -8.55
N GLY A 4 -42.47 27.02 -9.71
CA GLY A 4 -42.36 25.59 -9.96
C GLY A 4 -43.70 25.24 -10.62
N ASP A 5 -43.74 25.37 -11.94
CA ASP A 5 -44.94 25.17 -12.76
C ASP A 5 -45.43 23.71 -12.59
N PRO A 6 -46.71 23.46 -12.28
CA PRO A 6 -47.26 22.12 -12.02
C PRO A 6 -47.20 21.11 -13.18
N ASN A 7 -46.67 21.48 -14.35
CA ASN A 7 -46.73 20.67 -15.57
C ASN A 7 -45.36 20.32 -16.16
N ASN A 8 -44.36 20.05 -15.32
CA ASN A 8 -43.03 19.57 -15.77
C ASN A 8 -42.91 18.03 -15.71
N PRO A 9 -43.12 17.29 -16.83
CA PRO A 9 -43.04 15.83 -16.88
C PRO A 9 -41.65 15.22 -16.64
N TYR A 10 -40.60 16.02 -16.43
CA TYR A 10 -39.24 15.55 -16.10
C TYR A 10 -38.69 16.14 -14.78
N GLY A 11 -39.55 16.66 -13.90
CA GLY A 11 -39.15 17.12 -12.57
C GLY A 11 -38.77 15.95 -11.64
N PRO A 12 -37.79 16.13 -10.72
CA PRO A 12 -37.46 15.11 -9.72
C PRO A 12 -38.66 14.85 -8.79
N PRO A 13 -39.01 13.59 -8.48
CA PRO A 13 -40.17 13.27 -7.66
C PRO A 13 -40.03 13.82 -6.23
N GLN A 14 -41.04 14.57 -5.79
CA GLN A 14 -41.19 15.07 -4.43
C GLN A 14 -41.39 13.92 -3.42
N GLN A 15 -40.69 14.01 -2.29
CA GLN A 15 -40.92 13.17 -1.12
C GLN A 15 -42.15 13.66 -0.35
N GLN A 16 -43.09 12.77 -0.03
CA GLN A 16 -44.13 12.98 0.97
C GLN A 16 -43.82 12.17 2.25
N PRO A 17 -44.28 12.61 3.44
CA PRO A 17 -43.71 12.18 4.73
C PRO A 17 -44.56 11.22 5.60
N GLN A 18 -43.83 10.56 6.51
CA GLN A 18 -44.15 10.10 7.89
C GLN A 18 -44.79 8.71 8.21
N GLN A 19 -43.95 7.84 8.82
CA GLN A 19 -44.02 7.15 10.16
C GLN A 19 -45.31 6.43 10.66
N PRO A 20 -45.26 5.53 11.70
CA PRO A 20 -44.37 4.39 12.01
C PRO A 20 -45.13 3.11 12.51
N ALA A 21 -44.56 1.88 12.48
CA ALA A 21 -44.81 0.79 13.47
C ALA A 21 -44.13 -0.57 13.10
N PRO A 22 -43.84 -1.47 14.08
CA PRO A 22 -43.06 -2.70 13.93
C PRO A 22 -43.92 -3.97 13.76
N GLY A 23 -43.52 -4.92 12.90
CA GLY A 23 -44.29 -6.15 12.70
C GLY A 23 -43.51 -7.28 12.00
N TYR A 24 -43.54 -8.45 12.64
CA TYR A 24 -43.04 -9.76 12.19
C TYR A 24 -43.84 -10.32 10.99
N GLY A 25 -43.13 -10.97 10.05
CA GLY A 25 -43.65 -12.11 9.28
C GLY A 25 -44.04 -11.90 7.81
N TYR A 26 -43.64 -12.88 7.00
CA TYR A 26 -44.18 -13.34 5.71
C TYR A 26 -43.48 -12.95 4.38
N PRO A 27 -43.43 -13.90 3.41
CA PRO A 27 -42.40 -13.98 2.38
C PRO A 27 -42.70 -13.06 1.19
N GLN A 28 -41.63 -12.48 0.65
CA GLN A 28 -41.69 -11.56 -0.48
C GLN A 28 -41.93 -12.33 -1.78
N GLN A 29 -43.13 -12.18 -2.33
CA GLN A 29 -43.51 -12.69 -3.64
C GLN A 29 -42.67 -12.01 -4.73
N THR A 30 -42.08 -12.85 -5.58
CA THR A 30 -41.30 -12.47 -6.76
C THR A 30 -42.25 -11.91 -7.84
N PRO A 31 -41.99 -10.73 -8.42
CA PRO A 31 -42.82 -10.21 -9.51
C PRO A 31 -42.69 -11.07 -10.79
N PRO A 32 -43.77 -11.26 -11.56
CA PRO A 32 -43.76 -12.10 -12.76
C PRO A 32 -42.89 -11.50 -13.89
N GLN A 33 -41.99 -12.31 -14.44
CA GLN A 33 -41.19 -11.99 -15.63
C GLN A 33 -42.08 -11.93 -16.88
N GLN A 34 -42.04 -10.80 -17.58
CA GLN A 34 -42.64 -10.68 -18.91
C GLN A 34 -41.79 -11.39 -19.97
N PRO A 35 -42.41 -12.04 -20.99
CA PRO A 35 -41.68 -12.68 -22.08
C PRO A 35 -41.23 -11.64 -23.11
N GLY A 36 -39.94 -11.30 -23.10
CA GLY A 36 -39.30 -10.37 -24.05
C GLY A 36 -38.56 -11.12 -25.15
N TYR A 37 -39.01 -10.90 -26.39
CA TYR A 37 -38.51 -11.45 -27.65
C TYR A 37 -37.01 -11.16 -27.92
N GLY A 38 -36.37 -12.09 -28.62
CA GLY A 38 -34.91 -12.23 -28.75
C GLY A 38 -34.14 -11.06 -29.37
N TYR A 39 -32.99 -10.82 -28.77
CA TYR A 39 -31.82 -10.19 -29.38
C TYR A 39 -30.57 -10.92 -28.87
N PRO A 40 -29.50 -11.11 -29.68
CA PRO A 40 -28.29 -11.78 -29.21
C PRO A 40 -27.69 -11.01 -28.03
N ALA A 41 -27.63 -11.68 -26.88
CA ALA A 41 -27.00 -11.16 -25.68
C ALA A 41 -25.51 -10.96 -25.96
N ALA A 42 -25.07 -9.70 -25.98
CA ALA A 42 -23.66 -9.37 -25.88
C ALA A 42 -23.10 -9.98 -24.58
N PRO A 43 -21.89 -10.57 -24.60
CA PRO A 43 -21.31 -11.19 -23.41
C PRO A 43 -21.26 -10.17 -22.27
N PRO A 44 -21.65 -10.54 -21.05
CA PRO A 44 -21.71 -9.62 -19.92
C PRO A 44 -20.29 -9.10 -19.67
N LEU A 45 -20.04 -7.87 -20.10
CA LEU A 45 -18.95 -7.05 -19.58
C LEU A 45 -19.21 -6.96 -18.08
N GLY A 46 -18.41 -7.70 -17.31
CA GLY A 46 -18.42 -7.66 -15.86
C GLY A 46 -18.24 -6.23 -15.41
N GLN A 47 -19.34 -5.56 -15.09
CA GLN A 47 -19.36 -4.25 -14.46
C GLN A 47 -18.72 -4.43 -13.09
N GLN A 48 -17.40 -4.20 -13.01
CA GLN A 48 -16.73 -3.91 -11.76
C GLN A 48 -17.38 -2.62 -11.24
N ALA A 49 -18.32 -2.80 -10.33
CA ALA A 49 -19.09 -1.73 -9.70
C ALA A 49 -18.13 -0.72 -9.07
N TYR A 50 -17.94 0.37 -9.79
CA TYR A 50 -17.18 1.53 -9.40
C TYR A 50 -18.08 2.39 -8.51
N GLY A 51 -17.85 2.34 -7.21
CA GLY A 51 -18.39 3.29 -6.24
C GLY A 51 -19.61 2.81 -5.47
N GLN A 52 -19.44 2.63 -4.15
CA GLN A 52 -20.48 2.89 -3.14
C GLN A 52 -19.82 2.88 -1.74
N PRO A 53 -19.91 3.97 -0.96
CA PRO A 53 -19.62 3.96 0.46
C PRO A 53 -20.86 3.41 1.20
N GLY A 54 -21.11 2.11 1.05
CA GLY A 54 -22.23 1.39 1.66
C GLY A 54 -21.79 0.58 2.87
N TYR A 55 -22.17 1.02 4.06
CA TYR A 55 -22.06 0.27 5.30
C TYR A 55 -23.02 -0.94 5.23
N GLY A 56 -22.49 -2.14 4.98
CA GLY A 56 -23.27 -3.38 5.06
C GLY A 56 -23.19 -4.25 3.81
N GLY A 57 -22.66 -5.46 3.98
CA GLY A 57 -22.67 -6.54 2.98
C GLY A 57 -21.49 -6.48 2.02
N TYR A 58 -20.40 -7.19 2.33
CA TYR A 58 -19.34 -7.45 1.35
C TYR A 58 -19.33 -8.95 1.00
N PRO A 59 -19.94 -9.35 -0.12
CA PRO A 59 -19.71 -10.65 -0.71
C PRO A 59 -18.30 -10.65 -1.32
N GLY A 60 -17.34 -11.26 -0.63
CA GLY A 60 -15.99 -11.55 -1.13
C GLY A 60 -15.11 -10.32 -1.42
N GLY A 61 -14.03 -10.14 -0.67
CA GLY A 61 -13.04 -9.10 -0.99
C GLY A 61 -12.41 -9.25 -2.40
N PRO A 62 -11.67 -8.24 -2.88
CA PRO A 62 -11.11 -8.24 -4.23
C PRO A 62 -10.31 -9.50 -4.54
N GLN A 63 -10.66 -10.20 -5.62
CA GLN A 63 -9.99 -11.45 -6.04
C GLN A 63 -8.64 -11.18 -6.73
N THR A 64 -8.50 -10.03 -7.38
CA THR A 64 -7.26 -9.60 -8.04
C THR A 64 -6.62 -8.44 -7.30
N MET A 65 -5.28 -8.45 -7.19
CA MET A 65 -4.54 -7.42 -6.49
C MET A 65 -4.69 -6.08 -7.21
N PRO A 66 -5.19 -5.02 -6.54
CA PRO A 66 -5.30 -3.69 -7.13
C PRO A 66 -3.94 -3.16 -7.61
N GLY A 67 -3.92 -2.38 -8.69
CA GLY A 67 -2.69 -1.87 -9.30
C GLY A 67 -1.81 -1.09 -8.32
N ASN A 68 -2.41 -0.30 -7.43
CA ASN A 68 -1.68 0.48 -6.42
C ASN A 68 -0.99 -0.42 -5.37
N VAL A 69 -1.62 -1.55 -5.01
CA VAL A 69 -1.00 -2.53 -4.11
C VAL A 69 0.14 -3.26 -4.81
N LYS A 70 0.00 -3.57 -6.11
CA LYS A 70 1.11 -4.11 -6.92
C LYS A 70 2.26 -3.11 -7.01
N ALA A 71 1.98 -1.82 -7.22
CA ALA A 71 3.00 -0.77 -7.27
C ALA A 71 3.74 -0.66 -5.93
N ALA A 72 3.02 -0.61 -4.80
CA ALA A 72 3.64 -0.62 -3.47
C ALA A 72 4.52 -1.86 -3.24
N ARG A 73 4.07 -3.03 -3.70
CA ARG A 73 4.86 -4.27 -3.66
C ARG A 73 6.18 -4.13 -4.42
N VAL A 74 6.15 -3.56 -5.63
CA VAL A 74 7.36 -3.32 -6.44
C VAL A 74 8.28 -2.32 -5.77
N MET A 75 7.75 -1.23 -5.21
CA MET A 75 8.55 -0.22 -4.51
C MET A 75 9.32 -0.79 -3.31
N LEU A 76 8.77 -1.79 -2.59
CA LEU A 76 9.49 -2.50 -1.53
C LEU A 76 10.72 -3.23 -2.07
N TYR A 77 10.62 -3.87 -3.25
CA TYR A 77 11.77 -4.50 -3.89
C TYR A 77 12.78 -3.48 -4.40
N VAL A 78 12.33 -2.30 -4.86
CA VAL A 78 13.21 -1.20 -5.24
C VAL A 78 14.00 -0.69 -4.03
N ILE A 79 13.34 -0.50 -2.88
CA ILE A 79 14.02 -0.16 -1.61
C ILE A 79 15.07 -1.22 -1.29
N ALA A 80 14.73 -2.50 -1.35
CA ALA A 80 15.70 -3.56 -1.11
C ALA A 80 16.89 -3.54 -2.09
N GLY A 81 16.64 -3.26 -3.37
CA GLY A 81 17.69 -3.10 -4.38
C GLY A 81 18.65 -1.96 -4.02
N PHE A 82 18.13 -0.82 -3.57
CA PHE A 82 18.97 0.27 -3.07
C PHE A 82 19.77 -0.09 -1.83
N GLN A 83 19.22 -0.92 -0.92
CA GLN A 83 19.98 -1.40 0.24
C GLN A 83 21.18 -2.26 -0.17
N VAL A 84 21.01 -3.13 -1.17
CA VAL A 84 22.13 -3.95 -1.70
C VAL A 84 23.18 -3.07 -2.37
N ILE A 85 22.77 -2.12 -3.21
CA ILE A 85 23.69 -1.17 -3.85
C ILE A 85 24.44 -0.36 -2.79
N GLY A 86 23.72 0.18 -1.80
CA GLY A 86 24.31 0.92 -0.69
C GLY A 86 25.33 0.08 0.08
N ALA A 87 25.00 -1.16 0.41
CA ALA A 87 25.91 -2.06 1.11
C ALA A 87 27.18 -2.37 0.31
N ILE A 88 27.08 -2.54 -1.02
CA ILE A 88 28.25 -2.73 -1.89
C ILE A 88 29.13 -1.47 -1.86
N LEU A 89 28.54 -0.28 -2.01
CA LEU A 89 29.29 0.98 -1.95
C LEU A 89 29.98 1.17 -0.59
N PHE A 90 29.29 0.88 0.51
CA PHE A 90 29.88 0.92 1.85
C PHE A 90 31.04 -0.08 2.01
N ALA A 91 30.89 -1.31 1.49
CA ALA A 91 31.94 -2.31 1.54
C ALA A 91 33.19 -1.87 0.74
N LEU A 92 33.00 -1.30 -0.46
CA LEU A 92 34.09 -0.76 -1.28
C LEU A 92 34.79 0.42 -0.57
N SER A 93 34.02 1.35 0.00
CA SER A 93 34.57 2.46 0.79
C SER A 93 35.36 1.96 2.01
N ALA A 94 34.86 0.93 2.71
CA ALA A 94 35.56 0.35 3.86
C ALA A 94 36.90 -0.27 3.45
N VAL A 95 36.96 -0.98 2.31
CA VAL A 95 38.20 -1.53 1.76
C VAL A 95 39.18 -0.41 1.39
N ALA A 96 38.70 0.65 0.73
CA ALA A 96 39.53 1.80 0.36
C ALA A 96 40.10 2.54 1.57
N ILE A 97 39.27 2.82 2.59
CA ILE A 97 39.71 3.43 3.85
C ILE A 97 40.78 2.55 4.50
N ASN A 98 40.55 1.25 4.59
CA ASN A 98 41.49 0.34 5.23
C ASN A 98 42.85 0.28 4.51
N ALA A 99 42.87 0.38 3.18
CA ALA A 99 44.11 0.47 2.41
C ALA A 99 44.83 1.82 2.61
N ALA A 100 44.08 2.91 2.78
CA ALA A 100 44.62 4.25 2.99
C ALA A 100 45.11 4.51 4.43
N LYS A 101 44.78 3.65 5.40
CA LYS A 101 45.21 3.77 6.81
C LYS A 101 46.72 3.85 6.98
N ASP A 102 47.47 3.25 6.05
CA ASP A 102 48.92 3.20 6.12
C ASP A 102 49.63 4.37 5.43
N ASP A 103 48.89 5.24 4.75
CA ASP A 103 49.43 6.39 4.02
C ASP A 103 49.96 7.46 4.99
N ALA A 104 51.20 7.90 4.75
CA ALA A 104 51.89 8.89 5.58
C ALA A 104 51.22 10.28 5.54
N GLU A 105 50.52 10.62 4.46
CA GLU A 105 49.85 11.92 4.31
C GLU A 105 48.49 11.96 5.03
N LEU A 106 47.84 10.81 5.15
CA LEU A 106 46.52 10.67 5.78
C LEU A 106 46.58 10.31 7.26
N LYS A 107 47.72 9.76 7.73
CA LYS A 107 47.93 9.39 9.13
C LYS A 107 47.81 10.56 10.10
N ASP A 108 48.18 11.78 9.72
CA ASP A 108 48.08 12.94 10.61
C ASP A 108 46.75 13.70 10.50
N ASN A 109 45.85 13.27 9.60
CA ASN A 109 44.56 13.91 9.42
C ASN A 109 43.55 13.41 10.47
N VAL A 110 43.10 14.31 11.34
CA VAL A 110 42.20 14.00 12.47
C VAL A 110 40.83 13.48 12.01
N ASP A 111 40.30 13.99 10.90
CA ASP A 111 39.01 13.55 10.36
C ASP A 111 39.13 12.14 9.76
N PHE A 112 40.24 11.86 9.08
CA PHE A 112 40.54 10.55 8.54
C PHE A 112 40.80 9.53 9.66
N GLN A 113 41.53 9.92 10.70
CA GLN A 113 41.70 9.08 11.89
C GLN A 113 40.36 8.81 12.58
N GLN A 114 39.49 9.81 12.76
CA GLN A 114 38.15 9.58 13.31
C GLN A 114 37.33 8.62 12.44
N LEU A 115 37.41 8.73 11.12
CA LEU A 115 36.71 7.82 10.20
C LEU A 115 37.30 6.40 10.20
N ALA A 116 38.63 6.29 10.31
CA ALA A 116 39.36 5.03 10.38
C ALA A 116 39.20 4.33 11.75
N ASP A 117 39.08 5.10 12.83
CA ASP A 117 38.91 4.67 14.22
C ASP A 117 37.45 4.47 14.60
N TYR A 118 36.49 5.02 13.83
CA TYR A 118 35.10 4.58 13.86
C TYR A 118 35.10 3.10 13.46
N SER A 119 35.22 2.26 14.50
CA SER A 119 35.73 0.91 14.38
C SER A 119 35.02 0.15 13.26
N SER A 120 35.80 -0.58 12.48
CA SER A 120 35.29 -1.51 11.47
C SER A 120 34.07 -2.29 11.98
N GLY A 121 34.04 -2.69 13.26
CA GLY A 121 32.90 -3.33 13.92
C GLY A 121 31.61 -2.52 13.93
N ALA A 122 31.63 -1.23 14.27
CA ALA A 122 30.43 -0.38 14.27
C ALA A 122 29.88 -0.16 12.86
N LEU A 123 30.76 0.06 11.88
CA LEU A 123 30.38 0.17 10.46
C LEU A 123 29.80 -1.13 9.92
N TRP A 124 30.39 -2.28 10.25
CA TRP A 124 29.86 -3.59 9.87
C TRP A 124 28.52 -3.90 10.55
N ALA A 125 28.35 -3.55 11.83
CA ALA A 125 27.07 -3.69 12.53
C ALA A 125 25.98 -2.83 11.87
N PHE A 126 26.30 -1.58 11.54
CA PHE A 126 25.38 -0.69 10.84
C PHE A 126 25.02 -1.23 9.44
N THR A 127 26.01 -1.71 8.69
CA THR A 127 25.80 -2.34 7.37
C THR A 127 24.88 -3.56 7.47
N ALA A 128 25.06 -4.40 8.49
CA ALA A 128 24.20 -5.56 8.74
C ALA A 128 22.75 -5.14 9.05
N ILE A 129 22.54 -4.06 9.82
CA ILE A 129 21.21 -3.51 10.09
C ILE A 129 20.55 -3.00 8.80
N VAL A 130 21.28 -2.25 7.98
CA VAL A 130 20.79 -1.74 6.68
C VAL A 130 20.38 -2.88 5.76
N LEU A 131 21.21 -3.92 5.65
CA LEU A 131 20.90 -5.13 4.89
C LEU A 131 19.70 -5.88 5.46
N GLY A 132 19.62 -6.02 6.79
CA GLY A 132 18.46 -6.60 7.47
C GLY A 132 17.17 -5.84 7.17
N TRP A 133 17.22 -4.52 7.12
CA TRP A 133 16.10 -3.67 6.73
C TRP A 133 15.68 -3.91 5.27
N GLY A 134 16.65 -4.10 4.38
CA GLY A 134 16.39 -4.48 2.97
C GLY A 134 15.77 -5.87 2.84
N ILE A 135 16.28 -6.86 3.56
CA ILE A 135 15.70 -8.21 3.61
C ILE A 135 14.26 -8.14 4.13
N PHE A 136 14.02 -7.36 5.17
CA PHE A 136 12.68 -7.15 5.71
C PHE A 136 11.73 -6.55 4.66
N ALA A 137 12.18 -5.60 3.84
CA ALA A 137 11.41 -5.06 2.72
C ALA A 137 11.05 -6.16 1.69
N ILE A 138 11.98 -7.06 1.35
CA ILE A 138 11.74 -8.22 0.46
C ILE A 138 10.68 -9.16 1.08
N VAL A 139 10.80 -9.47 2.37
CA VAL A 139 9.85 -10.33 3.08
C VAL A 139 8.45 -9.71 3.07
N LEU A 140 8.32 -8.41 3.31
CA LEU A 140 7.04 -7.72 3.17
C LEU A 140 6.51 -7.83 1.73
N GLY A 141 7.33 -7.51 0.73
CA GLY A 141 6.95 -7.58 -0.68
C GLY A 141 6.47 -8.96 -1.11
N THR A 142 7.12 -10.03 -0.65
CA THR A 142 6.69 -11.42 -0.98
C THR A 142 5.35 -11.78 -0.34
N LYS A 143 5.01 -11.21 0.82
CA LYS A 143 3.76 -11.51 1.54
C LYS A 143 2.55 -10.68 1.10
N PHE A 144 2.72 -9.71 0.19
CA PHE A 144 1.61 -8.90 -0.32
C PHE A 144 0.50 -9.74 -1.01
N SER A 145 0.84 -10.92 -1.53
CA SER A 145 -0.12 -11.86 -2.13
C SER A 145 -1.10 -12.43 -1.11
N ASN A 146 -0.79 -12.46 0.18
CA ASN A 146 -1.56 -13.22 1.17
C ASN A 146 -2.75 -12.42 1.76
N GLY A 147 -2.79 -11.10 1.55
CA GLY A 147 -4.00 -10.33 1.88
C GLY A 147 -4.37 -10.20 3.35
N GLY A 148 -3.45 -10.46 4.27
CA GLY A 148 -3.70 -10.35 5.70
C GLY A 148 -3.55 -8.92 6.20
N SER A 149 -4.38 -8.53 7.18
CA SER A 149 -4.33 -7.19 7.79
C SER A 149 -3.01 -6.94 8.52
N GLY A 150 -2.36 -7.99 9.04
CA GLY A 150 -1.04 -7.88 9.66
C GLY A 150 0.00 -7.34 8.69
N ILE A 151 0.04 -7.86 7.46
CA ILE A 151 0.99 -7.40 6.42
C ILE A 151 0.77 -5.93 6.08
N ARG A 152 -0.49 -5.51 6.00
CA ARG A 152 -0.83 -4.09 5.79
C ARG A 152 -0.25 -3.21 6.90
N ILE A 153 -0.53 -3.54 8.16
CA ILE A 153 -0.09 -2.74 9.31
C ILE A 153 1.44 -2.71 9.39
N THR A 154 2.11 -3.87 9.29
CA THR A 154 3.57 -3.94 9.31
C THR A 154 4.19 -3.13 8.18
N THR A 155 3.59 -3.17 6.99
CA THR A 155 4.10 -2.37 5.86
C THR A 155 3.89 -0.88 6.07
N MET A 156 2.77 -0.47 6.66
CA MET A 156 2.55 0.93 7.02
C MET A 156 3.61 1.42 8.01
N VAL A 157 3.88 0.63 9.06
CA VAL A 157 4.92 0.96 10.06
C VAL A 157 6.30 1.04 9.42
N PHE A 158 6.66 0.04 8.60
CA PHE A 158 7.91 0.02 7.85
C PHE A 158 8.08 1.25 6.96
N ALA A 159 7.04 1.60 6.20
CA ALA A 159 7.04 2.75 5.32
C ALA A 159 7.20 4.06 6.10
N ILE A 160 6.46 4.25 7.19
CA ILE A 160 6.56 5.46 8.00
C ILE A 160 7.97 5.61 8.61
N ILE A 161 8.53 4.54 9.18
CA ILE A 161 9.90 4.56 9.72
C ILE A 161 10.91 4.88 8.61
N THR A 162 10.79 4.23 7.45
CA THR A 162 11.68 4.47 6.30
C THR A 162 11.56 5.92 5.81
N ALA A 163 10.36 6.50 5.80
CA ALA A 163 10.15 7.88 5.41
C ALA A 163 10.84 8.87 6.36
N VAL A 164 10.73 8.63 7.67
CA VAL A 164 11.40 9.44 8.71
C VAL A 164 12.92 9.34 8.59
N LEU A 165 13.45 8.12 8.50
CA LEU A 165 14.90 7.89 8.36
C LEU A 165 15.47 8.48 7.06
N GLY A 166 14.69 8.47 5.97
CA GLY A 166 15.10 9.07 4.69
C GLY A 166 15.21 10.59 4.74
N VAL A 167 14.45 11.26 5.61
CA VAL A 167 14.57 12.71 5.83
C VAL A 167 15.75 13.02 6.74
N TYR A 168 15.89 12.29 7.84
CA TYR A 168 17.01 12.48 8.78
C TYR A 168 17.40 11.14 9.39
N PRO A 169 18.69 10.76 9.40
CA PRO A 169 19.87 11.58 9.06
C PRO A 169 20.31 11.52 7.59
N PHE A 170 19.58 10.83 6.70
CA PHE A 170 20.10 10.45 5.37
C PHE A 170 19.69 11.36 4.21
N ILE A 171 19.44 12.66 4.41
CA ILE A 171 18.69 13.52 3.46
C ILE A 171 19.12 13.43 1.97
N VAL A 172 20.42 13.30 1.67
CA VAL A 172 20.96 13.27 0.29
C VAL A 172 20.64 11.95 -0.42
N VAL A 173 20.82 10.82 0.25
CA VAL A 173 20.58 9.46 -0.32
C VAL A 173 19.15 8.97 0.00
N GLY A 174 18.57 9.54 1.04
CA GLY A 174 17.32 9.16 1.67
C GLY A 174 16.09 9.76 1.01
N LEU A 175 16.22 10.82 0.20
CA LEU A 175 15.07 11.43 -0.48
C LEU A 175 14.31 10.42 -1.35
N VAL A 176 15.03 9.58 -2.11
CA VAL A 176 14.41 8.52 -2.92
C VAL A 176 13.67 7.52 -2.02
N HIS A 177 14.28 7.12 -0.90
CA HIS A 177 13.64 6.25 0.08
C HIS A 177 12.38 6.90 0.69
N THR A 178 12.44 8.18 1.02
CA THR A 178 11.31 8.94 1.57
C THR A 178 10.15 8.98 0.59
N VAL A 179 10.39 9.31 -0.68
CA VAL A 179 9.33 9.34 -1.69
C VAL A 179 8.70 7.96 -1.86
N LEU A 180 9.50 6.91 -2.03
CA LEU A 180 9.01 5.52 -2.16
C LEU A 180 8.20 5.11 -0.94
N ALA A 181 8.70 5.42 0.26
CA ALA A 181 8.06 5.07 1.51
C ALA A 181 6.70 5.78 1.68
N ILE A 182 6.61 7.07 1.36
CA ILE A 182 5.33 7.81 1.38
C ILE A 182 4.33 7.19 0.39
N LEU A 183 4.77 6.90 -0.84
CA LEU A 183 3.90 6.28 -1.85
C LEU A 183 3.40 4.89 -1.41
N ILE A 184 4.27 4.06 -0.81
CA ILE A 184 3.87 2.77 -0.23
C ILE A 184 2.80 2.99 0.84
N ALA A 185 3.02 3.91 1.79
CA ALA A 185 2.07 4.20 2.86
C ALA A 185 0.71 4.66 2.31
N VAL A 186 0.69 5.52 1.30
CA VAL A 186 -0.55 6.01 0.67
C VAL A 186 -1.28 4.88 -0.08
N PHE A 187 -0.57 4.11 -0.90
CA PHE A 187 -1.17 3.06 -1.73
C PHE A 187 -1.70 1.88 -0.90
N VAL A 188 -1.02 1.54 0.19
CA VAL A 188 -1.45 0.52 1.14
C VAL A 188 -2.52 1.07 2.10
N GLY A 189 -2.43 2.36 2.43
CA GLY A 189 -3.32 3.06 3.35
C GLY A 189 -4.71 3.33 2.79
N LYS A 190 -4.84 3.62 1.49
CA LYS A 190 -6.13 3.96 0.88
C LYS A 190 -7.13 2.80 0.84
N SER A 191 -8.39 3.11 0.50
CA SER A 191 -9.53 2.18 0.48
C SER A 191 -9.27 0.88 -0.28
N GLU A 192 -8.69 0.95 -1.49
CA GLU A 192 -8.35 -0.22 -2.29
C GLU A 192 -7.33 -1.14 -1.58
N GLY A 193 -6.30 -0.56 -0.96
CA GLY A 193 -5.32 -1.31 -0.18
C GLY A 193 -5.96 -1.96 1.04
N ALA A 194 -6.79 -1.20 1.77
CA ALA A 194 -7.54 -1.74 2.89
C ALA A 194 -8.46 -2.91 2.48
N ALA A 195 -9.18 -2.80 1.37
CA ALA A 195 -10.04 -3.87 0.84
C ALA A 195 -9.22 -5.12 0.49
N TRP A 196 -8.09 -4.95 -0.21
CA TRP A 196 -7.20 -6.06 -0.56
C TRP A 196 -6.70 -6.82 0.67
N PHE A 197 -6.20 -6.10 1.69
CA PHE A 197 -5.63 -6.71 2.90
C PHE A 197 -6.66 -7.10 3.98
N ASN A 198 -7.96 -6.84 3.75
CA ASN A 198 -9.04 -7.30 4.62
C ASN A 198 -9.85 -8.44 4.00
N ARG A 199 -9.57 -8.85 2.75
CA ARG A 199 -10.37 -9.87 2.05
C ARG A 199 -10.45 -11.21 2.76
N ALA A 200 -9.40 -11.60 3.50
CA ALA A 200 -9.39 -12.86 4.25
C ALA A 200 -10.39 -12.88 5.41
N LYS A 201 -10.87 -11.70 5.87
CA LYS A 201 -11.90 -11.59 6.91
C LYS A 201 -13.31 -11.78 6.38
N TYR A 202 -13.48 -11.78 5.06
CA TYR A 202 -14.75 -11.93 4.37
C TYR A 202 -14.61 -13.04 3.31
N PRO A 203 -14.46 -14.31 3.74
CA PRO A 203 -14.41 -15.42 2.81
C PRO A 203 -15.67 -15.39 1.94
N ALA A 204 -15.51 -15.68 0.64
CA ALA A 204 -16.64 -15.80 -0.26
C ALA A 204 -17.58 -16.86 0.33
N ALA A 205 -18.85 -16.50 0.55
CA ALA A 205 -19.86 -17.48 0.90
C ALA A 205 -19.85 -18.54 -0.20
N HIS A 206 -19.54 -19.78 0.17
CA HIS A 206 -19.64 -20.92 -0.74
C HIS A 206 -21.08 -20.95 -1.27
N GLN A 207 -21.25 -20.66 -2.56
CA GLN A 207 -22.49 -20.91 -3.32
C GLN A 207 -22.42 -22.32 -3.89
#